data_AF-A0A8S0HBS6-F1
#
_entry.id   AF-A0A8S0HBS6-F1
#
_cell.length_a   1.000
_cell.length_b   1.000
_cell.length_c   1.000
_cell.angle_alpha   90.00
_cell.angle_beta   90.00
_cell.angle_gamma   90.00
#
_symmetry.space_group_name_H-M   'P 1'
#
loop_
_entity.id
_entity.type
_entity.pdbx_description
1 polymer ?
#
loop_
_entity_poly.entity_id
_entity_poly.type
_entity_poly.pdbx_seq_one_letter_code
_entity_poly.pdbx_strand_id
1 'polypeptide(L)'
;MDATSLEEVVMSVEDSLRQDFQVPFVSLILFSDSAMPVGRWVSAAEAQGAIGGLLSEGKSVSGSLREHELDFLFGEEQRKQIGSTAVVALAHQGMHGVLAIASRDPQHYKSSVGTLFLNYIAEVTGRVLPRFTHSLRSVR
;
A
#
# COMPACT_ATOMS: atom_id res chain seq x y z
N MET A 1 -4.37 -13.73 -12.59
CA MET A 1 -4.18 -12.32 -12.99
C MET A 1 -3.04 -12.29 -13.99
N ASP A 2 -3.36 -12.13 -15.27
CA ASP A 2 -2.37 -11.91 -16.34
C ASP A 2 -2.32 -10.41 -16.64
N ALA A 3 -1.87 -9.60 -15.67
CA ALA A 3 -1.73 -8.16 -15.88
C ALA A 3 -0.60 -7.89 -16.89
N THR A 4 -0.87 -7.02 -17.85
CA THR A 4 0.03 -6.64 -18.94
C THR A 4 0.63 -5.25 -18.77
N SER A 5 0.16 -4.47 -17.79
CA SER A 5 0.65 -3.13 -17.48
C SER A 5 0.64 -2.83 -15.97
N LEU A 6 1.37 -1.79 -15.56
CA LEU A 6 1.35 -1.29 -14.17
C LEU A 6 -0.04 -0.82 -13.75
N GLU A 7 -0.78 -0.20 -14.67
CA GLU A 7 -2.14 0.29 -14.44
C GLU A 7 -3.10 -0.85 -14.14
N GLU A 8 -3.04 -1.95 -14.90
CA GLU A 8 -3.85 -3.13 -14.64
C GLU A 8 -3.54 -3.76 -13.28
N VAL A 9 -2.26 -3.76 -12.86
CA VAL A 9 -1.88 -4.25 -11.52
C VAL A 9 -2.48 -3.38 -10.43
N VAL A 10 -2.30 -2.05 -10.52
CA VAL A 10 -2.83 -1.09 -9.55
C VAL A 10 -4.35 -1.20 -9.45
N MET A 11 -5.03 -1.13 -10.60
CA MET A 11 -6.48 -1.25 -10.67
C MET A 11 -6.97 -2.59 -10.12
N SER A 12 -6.35 -3.70 -10.51
CA SER A 12 -6.79 -5.03 -10.05
C SER A 12 -6.64 -5.21 -8.54
N VAL A 13 -5.60 -4.62 -7.94
CA VAL A 13 -5.41 -4.66 -6.47
C VAL A 13 -6.46 -3.80 -5.78
N GLU A 14 -6.67 -2.57 -6.25
CA GLU A 14 -7.66 -1.67 -5.65
C GLU A 14 -9.09 -2.19 -5.81
N ASP A 15 -9.46 -2.69 -6.99
CA ASP A 15 -10.78 -3.25 -7.26
C ASP A 15 -11.03 -4.50 -6.44
N SER A 16 -10.07 -5.41 -6.33
CA SER A 16 -10.26 -6.61 -5.49
C SER A 16 -10.48 -6.22 -4.03
N LEU A 17 -9.68 -5.27 -3.49
CA LEU A 17 -9.86 -4.79 -2.12
C LEU A 17 -11.22 -4.10 -1.90
N ARG A 18 -11.70 -3.33 -2.86
CA ARG A 18 -12.98 -2.59 -2.73
C ARG A 18 -14.20 -3.47 -2.99
N GLN A 19 -14.15 -4.35 -3.99
CA GLN A 19 -15.30 -5.13 -4.44
C GLN A 19 -15.37 -6.49 -3.75
N ASP A 20 -14.27 -7.25 -3.72
CA ASP A 20 -14.27 -8.61 -3.17
C ASP A 20 -14.18 -8.56 -1.64
N PHE A 21 -13.26 -7.75 -1.11
CA PHE A 21 -13.01 -7.63 0.33
C PHE A 21 -13.85 -6.53 1.00
N GLN A 22 -14.62 -5.75 0.21
CA GLN A 22 -15.51 -4.68 0.71
C GLN A 22 -14.80 -3.68 1.64
N VAL A 23 -13.54 -3.38 1.36
CA VAL A 23 -12.74 -2.46 2.16
C VAL A 23 -13.16 -1.01 1.85
N PRO A 24 -13.61 -0.22 2.84
CA PRO A 24 -14.13 1.12 2.60
C PRO A 24 -13.04 2.13 2.23
N PHE A 25 -11.84 1.95 2.77
CA PHE A 25 -10.70 2.84 2.53
C PHE A 25 -9.49 2.01 2.09
N VAL A 26 -9.04 2.25 0.87
CA VAL A 26 -7.87 1.59 0.26
C VAL A 26 -6.93 2.67 -0.20
N SER A 27 -5.64 2.49 0.08
CA SER A 27 -4.56 3.35 -0.38
C SER A 27 -3.38 2.51 -0.84
N LEU A 28 -3.06 2.59 -2.13
CA LEU A 28 -1.87 2.01 -2.72
C LEU A 28 -0.95 3.17 -3.16
N ILE A 29 0.22 3.26 -2.54
CA ILE A 29 1.21 4.29 -2.83
C ILE A 29 2.48 3.61 -3.29
N LEU A 30 2.90 3.91 -4.52
CA LEU A 30 4.10 3.35 -5.11
C LEU A 30 5.30 4.29 -4.88
N PHE A 31 6.48 3.72 -4.66
CA PHE A 31 7.70 4.50 -4.45
C PHE A 31 8.46 4.64 -5.76
N SER A 32 8.64 5.89 -6.20
CA SER A 32 9.32 6.21 -7.44
C SER A 32 9.93 7.61 -7.37
N ASP A 33 11.16 7.74 -7.85
CA ASP A 33 11.83 9.04 -8.03
C ASP A 33 11.45 9.72 -9.35
N SER A 34 10.68 9.02 -10.20
CA SER A 34 10.19 9.52 -11.49
C SER A 34 8.67 9.49 -11.53
N ALA A 35 8.09 10.42 -12.28
CA ALA A 35 6.65 10.48 -12.40
C ALA A 35 6.08 9.21 -13.02
N MET A 36 5.06 8.65 -12.38
CA MET A 36 4.36 7.49 -12.89
C MET A 36 3.04 7.87 -13.56
N PRO A 37 2.65 7.15 -14.61
CA PRO A 37 1.44 7.47 -15.37
C PRO A 37 0.14 7.08 -14.65
N VAL A 38 0.23 6.28 -13.58
CA VAL A 38 -0.94 5.69 -12.90
C VAL A 38 -0.75 5.62 -11.39
N GLY A 39 -1.87 5.74 -10.68
CA GLY A 39 -1.93 5.57 -9.24
C GLY A 39 -1.24 6.70 -8.48
N ARG A 40 -1.26 6.58 -7.15
CA ARG A 40 -0.54 7.49 -6.28
C ARG A 40 0.90 7.02 -6.12
N TRP A 41 1.84 7.95 -6.24
CA TRP A 41 3.25 7.67 -6.04
C TRP A 41 3.95 8.82 -5.31
N VAL A 42 5.03 8.49 -4.62
CA VAL A 42 5.90 9.45 -3.91
C VAL A 42 7.36 8.98 -4.00
N SER A 43 8.30 9.85 -3.67
CA SER A 43 9.69 9.42 -3.50
C SER A 43 9.86 8.51 -2.26
N ALA A 44 10.85 7.63 -2.29
CA ALA A 44 11.15 6.79 -1.12
C ALA A 44 11.54 7.63 0.11
N ALA A 45 12.21 8.77 -0.11
CA ALA A 45 12.58 9.69 0.97
C ALA A 45 11.36 10.34 1.64
N GLU A 46 10.37 10.74 0.86
CA GLU A 46 9.12 11.30 1.37
C GLU A 46 8.33 10.25 2.17
N ALA A 47 8.20 9.04 1.65
CA ALA A 47 7.55 7.94 2.36
C ALA A 47 8.26 7.60 3.68
N GLN A 48 9.61 7.57 3.66
CA GLN A 48 10.40 7.32 4.86
C GLN A 48 10.18 8.40 5.93
N GLY A 49 10.05 9.67 5.52
CA GLY A 49 9.76 10.78 6.43
C GLY A 49 8.36 10.72 7.03
N ALA A 50 7.36 10.30 6.27
CA ALA A 50 5.97 10.29 6.69
C ALA A 50 5.55 9.03 7.45
N ILE A 51 5.99 7.86 7.01
CA ILE A 51 5.53 6.54 7.50
C ILE A 51 6.67 5.54 7.72
N GLY A 52 7.92 5.99 7.85
CA GLY A 52 9.09 5.10 7.95
C GLY A 52 9.01 4.05 9.07
N GLY A 53 8.30 4.33 10.17
CA GLY A 53 8.04 3.36 11.23
C GLY A 53 7.13 2.20 10.83
N LEU A 54 6.34 2.37 9.75
CA LEU A 54 5.41 1.37 9.20
C LEU A 54 6.02 0.55 8.06
N LEU A 55 7.14 1.01 7.47
CA LEU A 55 7.80 0.39 6.32
C LEU A 55 8.71 -0.79 6.73
N SER A 56 8.16 -1.73 7.50
CA SER A 56 8.86 -2.97 7.87
C SER A 56 8.63 -4.06 6.84
N GLU A 57 9.71 -4.65 6.33
CA GLU A 57 9.63 -5.76 5.37
C GLU A 57 8.94 -6.99 5.99
N GLY A 58 7.99 -7.56 5.25
CA GLY A 58 7.35 -8.83 5.59
C GLY A 58 6.40 -8.81 6.80
N LYS A 59 6.05 -7.63 7.34
CA LYS A 59 5.10 -7.51 8.45
C LYS A 59 4.08 -6.41 8.21
N SER A 60 2.81 -6.78 8.24
CA SER A 60 1.73 -5.80 8.36
C SER A 60 1.71 -5.18 9.76
N VAL A 61 1.58 -3.87 9.84
CA VAL A 61 1.25 -3.13 11.06
C VAL A 61 -0.26 -2.94 11.10
N SER A 62 -0.90 -3.23 12.23
CA SER A 62 -2.36 -3.15 12.36
C SER A 62 -2.74 -2.42 13.65
N GLY A 63 -3.81 -1.62 13.62
CA GLY A 63 -4.29 -0.86 14.78
C GLY A 63 -4.59 0.60 14.45
N SER A 64 -4.30 1.49 15.40
CA SER A 64 -4.48 2.94 15.24
C SER A 64 -3.13 3.58 14.91
N LEU A 65 -3.10 4.35 13.82
CA LEU A 65 -1.92 5.10 13.39
C LEU A 65 -1.97 6.54 13.91
N ARG A 66 -0.83 7.22 13.82
CA ARG A 66 -0.73 8.65 14.14
C ARG A 66 -1.46 9.47 13.08
N GLU A 67 -1.90 10.67 13.44
CA GLU A 67 -2.68 11.52 12.53
C GLU A 67 -1.96 11.80 11.21
N HIS A 68 -0.67 12.15 11.26
CA HIS A 68 0.14 12.40 10.06
C HIS A 68 0.31 11.15 9.18
N GLU A 69 0.35 9.96 9.76
CA GLU A 69 0.43 8.70 9.00
C GLU A 69 -0.89 8.44 8.28
N LEU A 70 -2.02 8.73 8.93
CA LEU A 70 -3.35 8.64 8.32
C LEU A 70 -3.57 9.68 7.23
N ASP A 71 -3.15 10.92 7.46
CA ASP A 71 -3.22 11.99 6.47
C ASP A 71 -2.35 11.65 5.26
N PHE A 72 -1.14 11.12 5.49
CA PHE A 72 -0.29 10.63 4.42
C PHE A 72 -0.93 9.46 3.68
N LEU A 73 -1.55 8.49 4.34
CA LEU A 73 -2.09 7.30 3.65
C LEU A 73 -3.43 7.58 2.95
N PHE A 74 -4.38 8.25 3.61
CA PHE A 74 -5.77 8.35 3.16
C PHE A 74 -6.25 9.79 2.90
N GLY A 75 -5.45 10.80 3.26
CA GLY A 75 -5.81 12.21 3.18
C GLY A 75 -6.65 12.71 4.36
N GLU A 76 -6.59 14.01 4.59
CA GLU A 76 -7.21 14.68 5.77
C GLU A 76 -8.73 14.48 5.86
N GLU A 77 -9.41 14.46 4.71
CA GLU A 77 -10.87 14.29 4.64
C GLU A 77 -11.32 12.91 5.11
N GLN A 78 -10.59 11.86 4.75
CA GLN A 78 -10.95 10.48 5.08
C GLN A 78 -10.51 10.09 6.48
N ARG A 79 -9.41 10.66 6.99
CA ARG A 79 -8.86 10.37 8.33
C ARG A 79 -9.93 10.39 9.42
N LYS A 80 -10.82 11.37 9.41
CA LYS A 80 -11.86 11.57 10.44
C LYS A 80 -12.83 10.39 10.58
N GLN A 81 -12.91 9.55 9.55
CA GLN A 81 -13.80 8.38 9.52
C GLN A 81 -13.08 7.07 9.85
N ILE A 82 -11.75 7.09 10.00
CA ILE A 82 -10.95 5.88 10.19
C ILE A 82 -10.92 5.50 11.67
N GLY A 83 -11.40 4.30 11.98
CA GLY A 83 -11.35 3.71 13.33
C GLY A 83 -10.18 2.74 13.51
N SER A 84 -9.86 1.95 12.49
CA SER A 84 -8.72 1.02 12.50
C SER A 84 -8.08 0.90 11.13
N THR A 85 -6.79 0.56 11.10
CA THR A 85 -6.02 0.40 9.86
C THR A 85 -5.16 -0.85 9.87
N ALA A 86 -4.79 -1.27 8.67
CA ALA A 86 -3.70 -2.21 8.45
C ALA A 86 -2.83 -1.71 7.30
N VAL A 87 -1.52 -1.77 7.47
CA VAL A 87 -0.53 -1.25 6.53
C VAL A 87 0.51 -2.32 6.32
N VAL A 88 0.88 -2.56 5.07
CA VAL A 88 1.94 -3.49 4.70
C VAL A 88 2.82 -2.87 3.64
N ALA A 89 4.13 -3.09 3.78
CA ALA A 89 5.10 -2.65 2.81
C ALA A 89 5.14 -3.61 1.60
N LEU A 90 5.20 -3.06 0.39
CA LEU A 90 5.36 -3.83 -0.85
C LEU A 90 6.85 -4.04 -1.09
N ALA A 91 7.42 -5.04 -0.43
CA ALA A 91 8.84 -5.34 -0.48
C ALA A 91 9.13 -6.66 -1.21
N HIS A 92 9.96 -6.60 -2.24
CA HIS A 92 10.54 -7.78 -2.89
C HIS A 92 11.84 -7.41 -3.61
N GLN A 93 13.00 -7.80 -3.08
CA GLN A 93 14.32 -7.37 -3.60
C GLN A 93 14.47 -5.84 -3.65
N GLY A 94 13.82 -5.14 -2.73
CA GLY A 94 13.67 -3.69 -2.71
C GLY A 94 12.29 -3.27 -2.22
N MET A 95 12.15 -2.00 -1.86
CA MET A 95 10.89 -1.41 -1.40
C MET A 95 10.21 -0.71 -2.57
N HIS A 96 9.02 -1.18 -2.96
CA HIS A 96 8.30 -0.69 -4.14
C HIS A 96 7.11 0.19 -3.81
N GLY A 97 6.68 0.21 -2.55
CA GLY A 97 5.53 0.99 -2.12
C GLY A 97 4.96 0.52 -0.80
N VAL A 98 3.76 1.01 -0.51
CA VAL A 98 2.96 0.65 0.65
C VAL A 98 1.52 0.42 0.24
N LEU A 99 0.90 -0.59 0.83
CA LEU A 99 -0.53 -0.86 0.72
C LEU A 99 -1.16 -0.70 2.09
N ALA A 100 -2.17 0.15 2.18
CA ALA A 100 -2.90 0.43 3.40
C ALA A 100 -4.40 0.27 3.18
N ILE A 101 -5.05 -0.33 4.17
CA ILE A 101 -6.49 -0.46 4.26
C ILE A 101 -6.98 0.10 5.59
N ALA A 102 -8.19 0.64 5.60
CA ALA A 102 -8.82 1.13 6.81
C ALA A 102 -10.31 0.81 6.88
N SER A 103 -10.84 0.81 8.10
CA SER A 103 -12.25 0.61 8.40
C SER A 103 -12.74 1.70 9.34
N ARG A 104 -14.04 2.00 9.28
CA ARG A 104 -14.71 2.87 10.25
C ARG A 104 -14.82 2.22 11.63
N ASP A 105 -14.83 0.89 11.68
CA ASP A 105 -14.90 0.14 12.94
C ASP A 105 -13.50 0.05 13.57
N PRO A 106 -13.30 0.57 14.81
CA PRO A 106 -12.03 0.49 15.52
C PRO A 106 -11.57 -0.93 15.91
N GLN A 107 -12.44 -1.93 15.81
CA GLN A 107 -12.13 -3.32 16.15
C GLN A 107 -11.76 -4.18 14.93
N HIS A 108 -12.06 -3.71 13.72
CA HIS A 108 -11.97 -4.52 12.51
C HIS A 108 -10.53 -4.95 12.17
N TYR A 109 -9.58 -4.02 12.17
CA TYR A 109 -8.15 -4.29 11.92
C TYR A 109 -7.29 -4.25 13.19
N LYS A 110 -7.85 -4.54 14.36
CA LYS A 110 -7.08 -4.60 15.62
C LYS A 110 -6.26 -5.88 15.80
N SER A 111 -6.66 -6.97 15.13
CA SER A 111 -5.99 -8.26 15.19
C SER A 111 -5.31 -8.59 13.87
N SER A 112 -4.10 -9.13 13.94
CA SER A 112 -3.30 -9.56 12.78
C SER A 112 -3.95 -10.69 11.98
N VAL A 113 -4.90 -11.43 12.56
CA VAL A 113 -5.63 -12.50 11.86
C VAL A 113 -6.49 -11.93 10.74
N GLY A 114 -7.07 -10.75 10.94
CA GLY A 114 -7.88 -10.05 9.95
C GLY A 114 -7.07 -9.45 8.80
N THR A 115 -5.73 -9.51 8.84
CA THR A 115 -4.85 -8.84 7.86
C THR A 115 -3.91 -9.82 7.15
N LEU A 116 -4.12 -11.13 7.33
CA LEU A 116 -3.35 -12.16 6.63
C LEU A 116 -3.51 -12.06 5.10
N PHE A 117 -4.73 -11.77 4.62
CA PHE A 117 -4.98 -11.57 3.20
C PHE A 117 -4.18 -10.38 2.64
N LEU A 118 -4.01 -9.33 3.45
CA LEU A 118 -3.28 -8.13 3.07
C LEU A 118 -1.80 -8.42 2.83
N ASN A 119 -1.19 -9.24 3.69
CA ASN A 119 0.19 -9.68 3.50
C ASN A 119 0.36 -10.52 2.23
N TYR A 120 -0.60 -11.40 1.92
CA TYR A 120 -0.57 -12.19 0.69
C TYR A 120 -0.68 -11.31 -0.57
N ILE A 121 -1.61 -10.35 -0.58
CA ILE A 121 -1.73 -9.38 -1.67
C ILE A 121 -0.43 -8.59 -1.83
N ALA A 122 0.16 -8.13 -0.72
CA ALA A 122 1.42 -7.39 -0.76
C ALA A 122 2.59 -8.21 -1.29
N GLU A 123 2.68 -9.49 -0.94
CA GLU A 123 3.72 -10.37 -1.42
C GLU A 123 3.58 -10.63 -2.93
N VAL A 124 2.37 -10.89 -3.42
CA VAL A 124 2.11 -11.10 -4.85
C VAL A 124 2.36 -9.81 -5.63
N THR A 125 1.79 -8.70 -5.18
CA THR A 125 1.95 -7.39 -5.83
C THR A 125 3.41 -6.94 -5.82
N GLY A 126 4.12 -7.11 -4.71
CA GLY A 126 5.54 -6.78 -4.59
C GLY A 126 6.43 -7.56 -5.55
N ARG A 127 6.07 -8.80 -5.91
CA ARG A 127 6.79 -9.60 -6.92
C ARG A 127 6.45 -9.20 -8.36
N VAL A 128 5.24 -8.70 -8.59
CA VAL A 128 4.74 -8.30 -9.91
C VAL A 128 5.21 -6.90 -10.30
N LEU A 129 5.21 -5.96 -9.35
CA LEU A 129 5.59 -4.55 -9.58
C LEU A 129 6.94 -4.36 -10.28
N PRO A 130 8.04 -5.05 -9.88
CA PRO A 130 9.33 -4.94 -10.54
C PRO A 130 9.28 -5.19 -12.05
N ARG A 131 8.33 -5.98 -12.56
CA ARG A 131 8.22 -6.26 -14.00
C ARG A 131 7.78 -5.04 -14.81
N PHE A 132 7.14 -4.08 -14.16
CA PHE A 132 6.59 -2.88 -14.80
C PHE A 132 7.30 -1.59 -14.36
N THR A 133 7.91 -1.59 -13.17
CA THR A 133 8.65 -0.42 -12.64
C THR A 133 10.13 -0.43 -13.01
N HIS A 134 10.70 -1.57 -13.44
CA HIS A 134 12.02 -1.58 -14.08
C HIS A 134 11.92 -0.98 -15.49
N SER A 135 11.82 0.34 -15.57
CA SER A 135 12.50 1.03 -16.66
C SER A 135 13.99 0.76 -16.43
N LEU A 136 14.55 -0.14 -17.24
CA LEU A 136 15.97 -0.45 -17.43
C LEU A 136 16.88 0.29 -16.43
N ARG A 137 17.31 -0.38 -15.35
CA ARG A 137 18.55 0.03 -14.69
C ARG A 137 19.62 0.01 -15.76
N SER A 138 19.93 1.18 -16.32
CA SER A 138 21.13 1.37 -17.12
C SER A 138 22.28 0.93 -16.22
N VAL A 139 22.94 -0.14 -16.63
CA VAL A 139 24.26 -0.49 -16.11
C VAL A 139 25.12 0.77 -16.25
N ARG A 140 25.55 1.31 -15.13
CA ARG A 140 26.68 2.23 -15.03
C ARG A 140 27.65 1.62 -14.04
#